data_AF-A0A2S9F700-F1
#
_entry.id   AF-A0A2S9F700-F1
#
_cell.length_a   1.000
_cell.length_b   1.000
_cell.length_c   1.000
_cell.angle_alpha   90.00
_cell.angle_beta   90.00
_cell.angle_gamma   90.00
#
_symmetry.space_group_name_H-M   'P 1'
#
loop_
_entity.id
_entity.type
_entity.pdbx_description
1 polymer ?
#
loop_
_entity_poly.entity_id
_entity_poly.type
_entity_poly.pdbx_seq_one_letter_code
_entity_poly.pdbx_strand_id
1 'polypeptide(L)'
;REGGCTKPGCTVGAYGCQVHHVVTDWADGGNTNVNELGLACGPDNRSVNPTDDGWTTAMNERCEVEWTPPADLDTGQARINTYHRPELLLRPPEEPEPQGHNTTEPSEPTEDQIGDADKCPPQPVDGPDQPGGPAPPKGQAA
;
A
#
# COMPACT_ATOMS: atom_id res chain seq x y z
N ARG A 1 -4.14 -4.65 5.67
CA ARG A 1 -4.34 -4.15 4.30
C ARG A 1 -4.42 -5.30 3.31
N GLU A 2 -3.49 -6.25 3.31
CA GLU A 2 -3.43 -7.33 2.30
C GLU A 2 -3.97 -8.69 2.80
N GLY A 3 -3.85 -9.01 4.09
CA GLY A 3 -4.34 -10.27 4.69
C GLY A 3 -3.54 -11.55 4.31
N GLY A 4 -2.73 -11.48 3.25
CA GLY A 4 -1.83 -12.55 2.80
C GLY A 4 -1.05 -12.13 1.56
N CYS A 5 -0.54 -13.11 0.81
CA CYS A 5 0.23 -12.85 -0.40
C CYS A 5 -0.62 -12.08 -1.40
N THR A 6 -0.08 -10.99 -1.95
CA THR A 6 -0.81 -10.10 -2.86
C THR A 6 -0.88 -10.59 -4.29
N LYS A 7 -0.13 -11.63 -4.66
CA LYS A 7 -0.15 -12.18 -6.02
C LYS A 7 -1.52 -12.81 -6.31
N PRO A 8 -2.15 -12.49 -7.46
CA PRO A 8 -3.45 -13.01 -7.83
C PRO A 8 -3.60 -14.52 -7.63
N GLY A 9 -4.61 -14.93 -6.85
CA GLY A 9 -4.94 -16.34 -6.61
C GLY A 9 -4.07 -17.07 -5.58
N CYS A 10 -3.01 -16.46 -5.06
CA CYS A 10 -2.23 -17.05 -3.97
C CYS A 10 -3.05 -17.09 -2.68
N THR A 11 -3.03 -18.21 -1.98
CA THR A 11 -3.83 -18.44 -0.75
C THR A 11 -3.01 -18.40 0.53
N VAL A 12 -1.70 -18.15 0.41
CA VAL A 12 -0.78 -18.08 1.55
C VAL A 12 -1.11 -16.85 2.40
N GLY A 13 -1.58 -17.10 3.63
CA GLY A 13 -1.88 -16.03 4.59
C GLY A 13 -0.65 -15.26 5.06
N ALA A 14 -0.89 -14.16 5.78
CA ALA A 14 0.16 -13.21 6.18
C ALA A 14 1.36 -13.84 6.92
N TYR A 15 1.15 -14.87 7.76
CA TYR A 15 2.24 -15.55 8.48
C TYR A 15 3.21 -16.33 7.57
N GLY A 16 2.78 -16.67 6.35
CA GLY A 16 3.64 -17.29 5.33
C GLY A 16 4.27 -16.29 4.35
N CYS A 17 4.09 -14.99 4.61
CA CYS A 17 4.56 -13.91 3.75
C CYS A 17 5.73 -13.16 4.36
N GLN A 18 6.48 -12.50 3.48
CA GLN A 18 7.50 -11.53 3.77
C GLN A 18 7.05 -10.16 3.27
N VAL A 19 7.68 -9.11 3.78
CA VAL A 19 7.56 -7.77 3.24
C VAL A 19 8.27 -7.73 1.89
N HIS A 20 7.54 -7.30 0.86
CA HIS A 20 7.98 -7.20 -0.52
C HIS A 20 8.01 -5.72 -0.91
N HIS A 21 9.11 -5.27 -1.52
CA HIS A 21 9.22 -3.92 -2.06
C HIS A 21 8.52 -3.85 -3.40
N VAL A 22 7.34 -3.22 -3.42
CA VAL A 22 6.41 -3.26 -4.56
C VAL A 22 6.82 -2.28 -5.65
N VAL A 23 7.33 -1.09 -5.27
CA VAL A 23 7.56 0.03 -6.20
C VAL A 23 8.96 0.02 -6.80
N THR A 24 9.99 -0.13 -5.95
CA THR A 24 11.39 -0.24 -6.36
C THR A 24 12.01 -1.37 -5.56
N ASP A 25 12.70 -2.31 -6.21
CA ASP A 25 13.31 -3.44 -5.51
C ASP A 25 14.27 -2.92 -4.42
N TRP A 26 14.33 -3.67 -3.31
CA TRP A 26 15.32 -3.47 -2.27
C TRP A 26 16.74 -3.40 -2.83
N ALA A 27 17.08 -4.29 -3.78
CA ALA A 27 18.41 -4.32 -4.40
C ALA A 27 18.75 -3.02 -5.16
N ASP A 28 17.74 -2.30 -5.64
CA ASP A 28 17.85 -1.06 -6.38
C ASP A 28 17.68 0.19 -5.50
N GLY A 29 17.64 0.01 -4.18
CA GLY A 29 17.51 1.11 -3.21
C GLY A 29 16.07 1.51 -2.90
N GLY A 30 15.11 0.59 -3.05
CA GLY A 30 13.73 0.81 -2.65
C GLY A 30 13.57 1.21 -1.18
N ASN A 31 12.58 2.07 -0.91
CA ASN A 31 12.33 2.55 0.44
C ASN A 31 11.58 1.53 1.29
N THR A 32 11.98 1.40 2.55
CA THR A 32 11.17 0.73 3.58
C THR A 32 10.02 1.65 4.02
N ASN A 33 9.04 1.86 3.15
CA ASN A 33 7.89 2.74 3.38
C ASN A 33 6.59 1.92 3.27
N VAL A 34 5.71 1.99 4.28
CA VAL A 34 4.45 1.22 4.29
C VAL A 34 3.60 1.42 3.03
N ASN A 35 3.70 2.58 2.37
CA ASN A 35 2.98 2.88 1.14
C ASN A 35 3.60 2.22 -0.11
N GLU A 36 4.87 1.80 -0.04
CA GLU A 36 5.64 1.19 -1.13
C GLU A 36 5.91 -0.30 -0.92
N LEU A 37 5.42 -0.83 0.21
CA LEU A 37 5.58 -2.23 0.62
C LEU A 37 4.25 -3.00 0.46
N GLY A 38 4.38 -4.30 0.20
CA GLY A 38 3.28 -5.25 0.16
C GLY A 38 3.68 -6.60 0.76
N LEU A 39 2.76 -7.56 0.78
CA LEU A 39 3.06 -8.93 1.23
C LEU A 39 3.21 -9.88 0.05
N ALA A 40 4.25 -10.71 0.08
CA ALA A 40 4.43 -11.82 -0.86
C ALA A 40 4.96 -13.07 -0.13
N CYS A 41 4.48 -14.26 -0.52
CA CYS A 41 5.09 -15.50 -0.03
C CYS A 41 6.48 -15.68 -0.67
N GLY A 42 7.37 -16.46 -0.04
CA GLY A 42 8.75 -16.59 -0.51
C GLY A 42 8.90 -16.93 -2.02
N PRO A 43 8.18 -17.92 -2.57
CA PRO A 43 8.18 -18.20 -4.01
C PRO A 43 7.73 -17.02 -4.88
N ASP A 44 6.66 -16.33 -4.49
CA ASP A 44 6.10 -15.23 -5.28
C ASP A 44 6.97 -13.97 -5.21
N ASN A 45 7.55 -13.68 -4.03
CA ASN A 45 8.51 -12.60 -3.85
C ASN A 45 9.69 -12.75 -4.83
N ARG A 46 10.27 -13.95 -4.91
CA ARG A 46 11.35 -14.26 -5.86
C ARG A 46 10.90 -14.36 -7.33
N SER A 47 9.60 -14.37 -7.60
CA SER A 47 9.10 -14.39 -8.98
C SER A 47 9.08 -13.00 -9.63
N VAL A 48 9.23 -11.95 -8.81
CA VAL A 48 9.38 -10.57 -9.30
C VAL A 48 10.80 -10.41 -9.86
N ASN A 49 10.88 -10.12 -11.15
CA ASN A 49 12.12 -9.86 -11.85
C ASN A 49 11.84 -8.94 -13.04
N PRO A 50 11.94 -7.61 -12.86
CA PRO A 50 11.63 -6.66 -13.92
C PRO A 50 12.65 -6.66 -15.06
N THR A 51 13.84 -7.24 -14.88
CA THR A 51 14.92 -7.21 -15.88
C THR A 51 14.96 -8.42 -16.81
N ASP A 52 14.44 -9.57 -16.38
CA ASP A 52 14.51 -10.84 -17.14
C ASP A 52 13.12 -11.42 -17.46
N ASP A 53 12.21 -10.61 -18.02
CA ASP A 53 10.85 -11.05 -18.42
C ASP A 53 10.09 -11.79 -17.29
N GLY A 54 10.27 -11.35 -16.04
CA GLY A 54 9.60 -11.89 -14.86
C GLY A 54 8.28 -11.19 -14.54
N TRP A 55 7.72 -11.50 -13.38
CA TRP A 55 6.59 -10.74 -12.86
C TRP A 55 7.07 -9.34 -12.46
N THR A 56 6.18 -8.36 -12.59
CA THR A 56 6.40 -7.00 -12.08
C THR A 56 5.26 -6.60 -11.16
N THR A 57 5.56 -5.69 -10.24
CA THR A 57 4.59 -5.19 -9.27
C THR A 57 4.50 -3.67 -9.33
N ALA A 58 3.33 -3.14 -9.00
CA ALA A 58 3.11 -1.72 -8.87
C ALA A 58 2.11 -1.42 -7.74
N MET A 59 2.21 -0.23 -7.17
CA MET A 59 1.21 0.28 -6.24
C MET A 59 0.20 1.14 -6.98
N ASN A 60 -1.09 0.81 -6.89
CA ASN A 60 -2.14 1.63 -7.51
C ASN A 60 -2.62 2.75 -6.58
N GLU A 61 -3.48 3.64 -7.10
CA GLU A 61 -4.01 4.80 -6.37
C GLU A 61 -4.87 4.44 -5.14
N ARG A 62 -5.35 3.19 -5.06
CA ARG A 62 -6.09 2.66 -3.91
C ARG A 62 -5.19 1.97 -2.89
N CYS A 63 -3.88 2.09 -3.04
CA CYS A 63 -2.89 1.38 -2.24
C CYS A 63 -3.08 -0.14 -2.31
N GLU A 64 -3.36 -0.68 -3.50
CA GLU A 64 -3.38 -2.14 -3.75
C GLU A 64 -2.14 -2.51 -4.57
N VAL A 65 -1.63 -3.72 -4.32
CA VAL A 65 -0.50 -4.26 -5.10
C VAL A 65 -1.04 -4.91 -6.36
N GLU A 66 -0.64 -4.37 -7.51
CA GLU A 66 -0.95 -4.92 -8.82
C GLU A 66 0.24 -5.76 -9.31
N TRP A 67 -0.04 -6.99 -9.73
CA TRP A 67 0.93 -7.92 -10.28
C TRP A 67 0.71 -8.05 -11.79
N THR A 68 1.70 -7.63 -12.56
CA THR A 68 1.70 -7.78 -14.02
C THR A 68 2.59 -8.98 -14.39
N PRO A 69 2.03 -9.97 -15.10
CA PRO A 69 2.78 -11.14 -15.56
C PRO A 69 3.74 -10.77 -16.69
N PRO A 70 4.72 -11.65 -16.99
CA PRO A 70 5.44 -11.64 -18.25
C PRO A 70 4.49 -11.65 -19.44
N ALA A 71 4.88 -11.02 -20.56
CA ALA A 71 4.04 -10.88 -21.75
C ALA A 71 3.50 -12.24 -22.27
N ASP A 72 4.34 -13.28 -22.28
CA ASP A 72 3.96 -14.63 -22.71
C ASP A 72 2.96 -15.33 -21.78
N LEU A 73 2.86 -14.86 -20.53
CA LEU A 73 1.90 -15.34 -19.55
C LEU A 73 0.72 -14.37 -19.38
N ASP A 74 0.66 -13.29 -20.16
CA ASP A 74 -0.39 -12.29 -20.01
C ASP A 74 -1.65 -12.63 -20.82
N THR A 75 -2.56 -13.39 -20.19
CA THR A 75 -3.82 -13.81 -20.79
C THR A 75 -5.03 -13.00 -20.29
N GLY A 76 -4.81 -11.81 -19.72
CA GLY A 76 -5.88 -10.97 -19.17
C GLY A 76 -6.39 -11.40 -17.78
N GLN A 77 -5.59 -12.15 -17.03
CA GLN A 77 -5.91 -12.49 -15.64
C GLN A 77 -5.96 -11.25 -14.72
N ALA A 78 -6.61 -11.40 -13.57
CA ALA A 78 -6.65 -10.37 -12.53
C ALA A 78 -5.24 -9.93 -12.11
N ARG A 79 -5.09 -8.64 -11.81
CA ARG A 79 -3.83 -8.05 -11.32
C ARG A 79 -3.76 -7.96 -9.80
N ILE A 80 -4.91 -8.06 -9.12
CA ILE A 80 -5.04 -7.93 -7.68
C ILE A 80 -5.53 -9.26 -7.10
N ASN A 81 -5.01 -9.63 -5.93
CA ASN A 81 -5.53 -10.77 -5.19
C ASN A 81 -6.72 -10.39 -4.30
N THR A 82 -7.91 -10.85 -4.68
CA THR A 82 -9.13 -10.68 -3.87
C THR A 82 -9.35 -11.79 -2.85
N TYR A 83 -8.54 -12.87 -2.86
CA TYR A 83 -8.71 -14.01 -1.95
C TYR A 83 -8.64 -13.60 -0.47
N HIS A 84 -7.69 -12.73 -0.13
CA HIS A 84 -7.51 -12.22 1.22
C HIS A 84 -8.30 -10.92 1.49
N ARG A 85 -8.99 -10.40 0.47
CA ARG A 85 -9.75 -9.13 0.50
C ARG A 85 -11.07 -9.26 -0.27
N PRO A 86 -11.96 -10.22 0.10
CA PRO A 86 -13.23 -10.44 -0.60
C PRO A 86 -14.14 -9.20 -0.59
N GLU A 87 -13.98 -8.30 0.37
CA GLU A 87 -14.67 -7.00 0.44
C GLU A 87 -14.47 -6.11 -0.79
N LEU A 88 -13.38 -6.30 -1.57
CA LEU A 88 -13.15 -5.57 -2.82
C LEU A 88 -14.11 -5.96 -3.94
N LEU A 89 -14.79 -7.10 -3.80
CA LEU A 89 -15.84 -7.53 -4.73
C LEU A 89 -17.21 -6.92 -4.41
N LEU A 90 -17.34 -6.27 -3.24
CA LEU A 90 -18.57 -5.60 -2.85
C LEU A 90 -18.71 -4.27 -3.59
N ARG A 91 -19.95 -3.91 -3.91
CA ARG A 91 -20.25 -2.58 -4.43
C ARG A 91 -19.85 -1.54 -3.38
N PRO A 92 -19.19 -0.42 -3.77
CA PRO A 92 -19.00 0.71 -2.87
C PRO A 92 -20.35 1.16 -2.28
N PRO A 93 -20.39 1.64 -1.03
CA PRO A 93 -21.57 2.32 -0.50
C PRO A 93 -21.99 3.44 -1.46
N GLU A 94 -23.29 3.61 -1.67
CA GLU A 94 -23.78 4.78 -2.41
C GLU A 94 -23.28 6.04 -1.70
N GLU A 95 -22.67 6.97 -2.44
CA GLU A 95 -22.37 8.28 -1.89
C GLU A 95 -23.69 8.91 -1.45
N PRO A 96 -23.78 9.50 -0.25
CA PRO A 96 -24.98 10.21 0.14
C PRO A 96 -25.24 11.31 -0.89
N GLU A 97 -26.39 11.25 -1.54
CA GLU A 97 -26.89 12.30 -2.43
C GLU A 97 -26.72 13.66 -1.72
N PRO A 98 -26.16 14.68 -2.40
CA PRO A 98 -25.96 15.98 -1.78
C PRO A 98 -27.31 16.50 -1.30
N GLN A 99 -27.46 16.62 0.02
CA GLN A 99 -28.64 17.19 0.64
C GLN A 99 -28.77 18.63 0.15
N GLY A 100 -29.76 18.89 -0.70
CA GLY A 100 -30.07 20.23 -1.18
C GLY A 100 -30.30 21.17 0.00
N HIS A 101 -29.31 22.02 0.26
CA HIS A 101 -29.30 22.97 1.37
C HIS A 101 -30.25 24.16 1.13
N ASN A 102 -31.55 23.99 1.31
CA ASN A 102 -32.38 25.16 1.60
C ASN A 102 -32.28 25.46 3.10
N THR A 103 -31.21 26.16 3.50
CA THR A 103 -31.12 26.75 4.83
C THR A 103 -30.67 28.20 4.70
N THR A 104 -31.64 29.09 4.87
CA THR A 104 -31.45 30.50 5.15
C THR A 104 -30.67 30.64 6.46
N GLU A 105 -29.44 31.19 6.40
CA GLU A 105 -28.69 31.58 7.59
C GLU A 105 -29.40 32.70 8.37
N PRO A 106 -29.25 32.72 9.69
CA PRO A 106 -28.67 33.94 10.27
C PRO A 106 -27.52 33.70 11.27
N SER A 107 -26.63 34.70 11.25
CA SER A 107 -25.35 34.96 11.93
C SER A 107 -25.16 34.59 13.41
N GLU A 108 -23.88 34.39 13.75
CA GLU A 108 -23.25 34.09 15.07
C GLU A 108 -23.44 35.17 16.16
N PRO A 109 -23.07 34.87 17.43
CA PRO A 109 -21.83 35.46 17.98
C PRO A 109 -20.99 34.56 18.93
N THR A 110 -19.83 35.12 19.30
CA THR A 110 -18.53 34.62 19.81
C THR A 110 -18.34 34.38 21.33
N GLU A 111 -17.11 33.92 21.68
CA GLU A 111 -16.37 33.87 22.99
C GLU A 111 -16.52 32.57 23.81
N ASP A 112 -15.50 31.94 24.43
CA ASP A 112 -14.26 32.44 25.05
C ASP A 112 -13.20 31.31 25.24
N GLN A 113 -11.92 31.67 25.42
CA GLN A 113 -10.77 30.77 25.62
C GLN A 113 -10.47 30.43 27.10
N ILE A 114 -10.11 29.18 27.42
CA ILE A 114 -9.17 28.74 28.50
C ILE A 114 -8.72 27.31 28.09
N GLY A 115 -7.49 26.78 28.17
CA GLY A 115 -6.17 27.16 28.68
C GLY A 115 -5.24 25.92 28.57
N ASP A 116 -3.93 26.18 28.51
CA ASP A 116 -2.78 25.29 28.28
C ASP A 116 -2.62 24.12 29.29
N ALA A 117 -2.25 22.92 28.80
CA ALA A 117 -1.18 22.06 29.35
C ALA A 117 -1.27 20.61 28.82
N ASP A 118 -0.52 20.28 27.77
CA ASP A 118 0.43 19.15 27.87
C ASP A 118 1.45 19.22 26.73
N LYS A 119 2.67 19.61 27.09
CA LYS A 119 3.77 19.83 26.16
C LYS A 119 4.68 18.61 26.21
N CYS A 120 4.44 17.63 25.34
CA CYS A 120 5.47 16.66 24.98
C CYS A 120 6.01 17.07 23.59
N PRO A 121 7.25 17.55 23.46
CA PRO A 121 7.76 17.95 22.15
C PRO A 121 7.82 16.70 21.24
N PRO A 122 7.29 16.76 20.00
CA PRO A 122 7.52 15.69 19.05
C PRO A 122 9.04 15.56 18.84
N GLN A 123 9.54 14.34 19.04
CA GLN A 123 10.89 13.98 18.60
C GLN A 123 10.98 14.25 17.08
N PRO A 124 12.10 14.76 16.55
CA PRO A 124 12.24 14.97 15.12
C PRO A 124 11.98 13.65 14.41
N VAL A 125 10.96 13.63 13.54
CA VAL A 125 10.84 12.56 12.56
C VAL A 125 12.06 12.65 11.66
N ASP A 126 12.74 11.52 11.45
CA ASP A 126 13.84 11.45 10.49
C ASP A 126 13.33 12.01 9.14
N GLY A 127 14.14 12.86 8.51
CA GLY A 127 13.77 13.52 7.26
C GLY A 127 13.42 12.50 6.18
N PRO A 128 12.61 12.89 5.18
CA PRO A 128 12.12 12.00 4.11
C PRO A 128 13.23 11.33 3.27
N ASP A 129 14.49 11.71 3.49
CA ASP A 129 15.66 11.28 2.72
C ASP A 129 16.55 10.27 3.46
N GLN A 130 16.17 9.81 4.65
CA GLN A 130 16.99 8.87 5.43
C GLN A 130 16.46 7.44 5.25
N PRO A 131 17.19 6.55 4.54
CA PRO A 131 16.75 5.18 4.33
C PRO A 131 16.63 4.47 5.68
N GLY A 132 15.40 4.12 6.05
CA GLY A 132 15.14 3.28 7.20
C GLY A 132 15.58 1.84 6.92
N GLY A 133 16.75 1.45 7.44
CA GLY A 133 17.24 0.07 7.37
C GLY A 133 18.73 -0.06 7.01
N PRO A 134 19.32 -1.27 7.17
CA PRO A 134 20.68 -1.54 6.72
C PRO A 134 20.77 -1.45 5.19
N ALA A 135 21.96 -1.15 4.63
CA ALA A 135 22.13 -1.07 3.17
C ALA A 135 21.91 -2.45 2.48
N PRO A 136 21.35 -2.48 1.26
CA PRO A 136 21.12 -3.72 0.53
C PRO A 136 22.41 -4.49 0.23
N PRO A 137 22.45 -5.83 0.40
CA PRO A 137 23.54 -6.65 -0.14
C PRO A 137 23.49 -6.67 -1.67
N LYS A 138 24.66 -6.75 -2.32
CA LYS A 138 24.74 -6.71 -3.79
C LYS A 138 24.13 -7.98 -4.41
N GLY A 139 23.16 -7.80 -5.32
CA GLY A 139 22.67 -8.85 -6.22
C GLY A 139 21.76 -9.90 -5.58
N GLN A 140 21.03 -9.54 -4.52
CA GLN A 140 20.00 -10.40 -3.92
C GLN A 140 18.69 -9.62 -3.79
N ALA A 141 17.60 -10.21 -4.31
CA ALA A 141 16.25 -9.82 -3.93
C ALA A 141 15.99 -10.20 -2.46
N ALA A 142 15.09 -9.45 -1.81
CA ALA A 142 14.66 -9.71 -0.43
C ALA A 142 13.96 -11.07 -0.25
#